data_AF-A0A3B9VWL5-F1
#
_entry.id   AF-A0A3B9VWL5-F1
#
_cell.length_a   1.000
_cell.length_b   1.000
_cell.length_c   1.000
_cell.angle_alpha   90.00
_cell.angle_beta   90.00
_cell.angle_gamma   90.00
#
_symmetry.space_group_name_H-M   'P 1'
#
loop_
_entity.id
_entity.type
_entity.pdbx_description
1 polymer ?
#
loop_
_entity_poly.entity_id
_entity_poly.type
_entity_poly.pdbx_seq_one_letter_code
_entity_poly.pdbx_strand_id
1 'polypeptide(L)'
;EALSSNGSTSMGSVCASTLSLLNAGVPLKAAVAGIAMGLVSDQVDGQTRYAALTDILGAEDAFGDMDFKVAGTAEFVTAIQLDTKLDGIPASVLAAALKQAREA
;
A
#
# COMPACT_ATOMS: atom_id res chain seq x y z
N GLU A 1 -1.19 -18.74 -3.86
CA GLU A 1 -1.76 -19.25 -2.59
C GLU A 1 -1.16 -18.50 -1.42
N ALA A 2 -1.99 -18.02 -0.49
CA ALA A 2 -1.54 -17.41 0.75
C ALA A 2 -1.27 -18.49 1.79
N LEU A 3 -0.06 -19.05 1.81
CA LEU A 3 0.35 -20.10 2.77
C LEU A 3 0.47 -19.57 4.20
N SER A 4 0.72 -18.28 4.35
CA SER A 4 0.70 -17.53 5.60
C SER A 4 0.13 -16.13 5.35
N SER A 5 -0.38 -15.50 6.39
CA SER A 5 -0.98 -14.16 6.31
C SER A 5 -0.71 -13.39 7.59
N ASN A 6 -0.01 -12.26 7.47
CA ASN A 6 0.14 -11.27 8.54
C ASN A 6 0.27 -9.83 8.01
N GLY A 7 -0.04 -9.62 6.73
CA GLY A 7 0.15 -8.36 6.03
C GLY A 7 -0.08 -8.59 4.54
N SER A 8 -0.95 -7.77 3.96
CA SER A 8 -1.19 -7.62 2.52
C SER A 8 -0.84 -8.80 1.60
N THR A 9 -1.52 -9.94 1.79
CA THR A 9 -1.32 -11.11 0.92
C THR A 9 -1.72 -10.82 -0.53
N SER A 10 -2.59 -9.84 -0.78
CA SER A 10 -2.92 -9.37 -2.13
C SER A 10 -1.75 -8.66 -2.81
N MET A 11 -1.03 -7.79 -2.12
CA MET A 11 0.17 -7.13 -2.70
C MET A 11 1.33 -8.10 -2.82
N GLY A 12 1.51 -9.00 -1.85
CA GLY A 12 2.42 -10.14 -2.00
C GLY A 12 2.07 -11.01 -3.21
N SER A 13 0.78 -11.21 -3.50
CA SER A 13 0.31 -11.95 -4.68
C SER A 13 0.64 -11.24 -6.00
N VAL A 14 0.62 -9.90 -6.05
CA VAL A 14 1.08 -9.14 -7.23
C VAL A 14 2.55 -9.43 -7.51
N CYS A 15 3.40 -9.31 -6.50
CA CYS A 15 4.85 -9.57 -6.62
C CYS A 15 5.12 -11.03 -7.03
N ALA A 16 4.44 -12.00 -6.39
CA ALA A 16 4.56 -13.42 -6.71
C ALA A 16 4.09 -13.73 -8.14
N SER A 17 3.02 -13.08 -8.61
CA SER A 17 2.50 -13.25 -9.96
C SER A 17 3.49 -12.76 -11.02
N THR A 18 4.10 -11.59 -10.81
CA THR A 18 5.14 -11.07 -11.70
C THR A 18 6.31 -12.06 -11.83
N LEU A 19 6.85 -12.53 -10.70
CA LEU A 19 7.96 -13.48 -10.70
C LEU A 19 7.59 -14.82 -11.36
N SER A 20 6.40 -15.35 -11.05
CA SER A 20 5.89 -16.61 -11.61
C SER A 20 5.73 -16.54 -13.13
N LEU A 21 5.11 -15.45 -13.63
CA LEU A 21 4.90 -15.24 -15.07
C LEU A 21 6.23 -15.09 -15.82
N LEU A 22 7.18 -14.33 -15.27
CA LEU A 22 8.51 -14.21 -15.86
C LEU A 22 9.25 -15.55 -15.89
N ASN A 23 9.19 -16.33 -14.80
CA ASN A 23 9.77 -17.67 -14.74
C ASN A 23 9.12 -18.65 -15.73
N ALA A 24 7.82 -18.51 -15.99
CA ALA A 24 7.10 -19.28 -17.01
C ALA A 24 7.39 -18.83 -18.46
N GLY A 25 8.23 -17.80 -18.66
CA GLY A 25 8.58 -17.28 -19.98
C GLY A 25 7.52 -16.35 -20.60
N VAL A 26 6.56 -15.86 -19.81
CA VAL A 26 5.54 -14.92 -20.29
C VAL A 26 6.20 -13.55 -20.53
N PRO A 27 6.10 -12.98 -21.75
CA PRO A 27 6.77 -11.73 -22.10
C PRO A 27 5.98 -10.51 -21.58
N LEU A 28 6.04 -10.27 -20.27
CA LEU A 28 5.46 -9.09 -19.64
C LEU A 28 6.10 -7.80 -20.19
N LYS A 29 5.30 -6.73 -20.32
CA LYS A 29 5.80 -5.43 -20.78
C LYS A 29 6.68 -4.74 -19.73
N ALA A 30 6.36 -4.94 -18.46
CA ALA A 30 7.12 -4.45 -17.32
C ALA A 30 6.80 -5.31 -16.09
N ALA A 31 7.71 -5.36 -15.11
CA ALA A 31 7.46 -5.96 -13.82
C ALA A 31 6.49 -5.10 -12.99
N VAL A 32 5.61 -5.76 -12.23
CA VAL A 32 4.67 -5.09 -11.32
C VAL A 32 4.95 -5.54 -9.89
N ALA A 33 5.02 -4.57 -8.97
CA ALA A 33 5.09 -4.79 -7.53
C ALA A 33 3.89 -4.11 -6.86
N GLY A 34 3.62 -4.49 -5.61
CA GLY A 34 2.61 -3.83 -4.80
C GLY A 34 3.02 -3.74 -3.34
N ILE A 35 2.43 -2.77 -2.63
CA ILE A 35 2.67 -2.51 -1.21
C ILE A 35 1.36 -2.13 -0.52
N ALA A 36 1.22 -2.51 0.75
CA ALA A 36 0.16 -1.96 1.60
C ALA A 36 0.73 -0.90 2.52
N MET A 37 -0.06 0.14 2.70
CA MET A 37 0.26 1.30 3.50
C MET A 37 -0.85 1.52 4.50
N GLY A 38 -0.49 2.06 5.66
CA GLY A 38 -1.44 2.55 6.65
C GLY A 38 -1.30 4.04 6.85
N LEU A 39 -2.32 4.65 7.42
CA LEU A 39 -2.27 6.00 7.95
C LEU A 39 -2.85 5.98 9.37
N VAL A 40 -2.11 6.55 10.30
CA VAL A 40 -2.60 6.86 11.65
C VAL A 40 -2.75 8.36 11.75
N SER A 41 -3.82 8.81 12.39
CA SER A 41 -4.11 10.20 12.67
C SER A 41 -4.50 10.39 14.13
N ASP A 42 -4.04 11.48 14.75
CA ASP A 42 -4.39 11.79 16.15
C ASP A 42 -4.33 13.29 16.42
N GLN A 43 -5.02 13.74 17.47
CA GLN A 43 -4.95 15.11 17.97
C GLN A 43 -3.80 15.25 18.97
N VAL A 44 -2.76 15.99 18.58
CA VAL A 44 -1.60 16.27 19.43
C VAL A 44 -1.49 17.77 19.61
N ASP A 45 -1.57 18.24 20.86
CA ASP A 45 -1.53 19.68 21.21
C ASP A 45 -2.59 20.53 20.47
N GLY A 46 -3.77 19.94 20.21
CA GLY A 46 -4.88 20.59 19.51
C GLY A 46 -4.71 20.67 17.99
N GLN A 47 -3.77 19.92 17.41
CA GLN A 47 -3.58 19.81 15.96
C GLN A 47 -3.65 18.34 15.51
N THR A 48 -4.37 18.09 14.41
CA THR A 48 -4.38 16.77 13.78
C THR A 48 -3.02 16.47 13.16
N ARG A 49 -2.37 15.41 13.60
CA ARG A 49 -1.14 14.87 13.00
C ARG A 49 -1.45 13.59 12.25
N TYR A 50 -0.67 13.33 11.21
CA TYR A 50 -0.79 12.13 10.37
C TYR A 50 0.57 11.45 10.25
N ALA A 51 0.58 10.13 10.27
CA ALA A 51 1.76 9.30 10.05
C ALA A 51 1.42 8.18 9.06
N ALA A 52 2.16 8.12 7.94
CA ALA A 52 2.05 7.04 6.97
C ALA A 52 2.99 5.89 7.35
N LEU A 53 2.45 4.68 7.37
CA LEU A 53 3.16 3.45 7.71
C LEU A 53 3.35 2.62 6.44
N THR A 54 4.59 2.19 6.18
CA THR A 54 4.93 1.33 5.04
C THR A 54 4.85 -0.14 5.44
N ASP A 55 4.27 -0.97 4.58
CA ASP A 55 4.15 -2.43 4.74
C ASP A 55 3.49 -2.86 6.05
N ILE A 56 2.26 -2.37 6.25
CA ILE A 56 1.55 -2.59 7.51
C ILE A 56 1.29 -4.07 7.80
N LEU A 57 1.46 -4.41 9.08
CA LEU A 57 0.96 -5.65 9.64
C LEU A 57 -0.56 -5.65 9.70
N GLY A 58 -1.18 -6.84 9.81
CA GLY A 58 -2.62 -6.95 10.01
C GLY A 58 -3.13 -6.25 11.28
N ALA A 59 -2.29 -6.13 12.30
CA ALA A 59 -2.62 -5.36 13.51
C ALA A 59 -2.62 -3.85 13.26
N GLU A 60 -1.67 -3.34 12.47
CA GLU A 60 -1.57 -1.91 12.15
C GLU A 60 -2.69 -1.45 11.23
N ASP A 61 -3.22 -2.33 10.37
CA ASP A 61 -4.46 -2.12 9.63
C ASP A 61 -5.64 -1.89 10.60
N ALA A 62 -5.81 -2.77 11.59
CA ALA A 62 -6.88 -2.66 12.57
C ALA A 62 -6.77 -1.40 13.47
N PHE A 63 -5.55 -0.96 13.76
CA PHE A 63 -5.28 0.24 14.58
C PHE A 63 -5.22 1.53 13.77
N GLY A 64 -5.12 1.46 12.45
CA GLY A 64 -5.06 2.60 11.56
C GLY A 64 -6.42 3.20 11.23
N ASP A 65 -6.37 4.40 10.66
CA ASP A 65 -7.56 5.16 10.23
C ASP A 65 -7.82 5.07 8.72
N MET A 66 -6.78 4.71 7.97
CA MET A 66 -6.84 4.44 6.54
C MET A 66 -5.86 3.34 6.21
N ASP A 67 -6.29 2.41 5.38
CA ASP A 67 -5.41 1.48 4.69
C ASP A 67 -5.50 1.74 3.19
N PHE A 68 -4.36 1.73 2.52
CA PHE A 68 -4.35 1.82 1.07
C PHE A 68 -3.28 0.92 0.49
N LYS A 69 -3.62 0.29 -0.63
CA LYS A 69 -2.79 -0.68 -1.32
C LYS A 69 -2.52 -0.14 -2.72
N VAL A 70 -1.26 -0.08 -3.11
CA VAL A 70 -0.85 0.44 -4.41
C VAL A 70 -0.05 -0.65 -5.11
N ALA A 71 -0.37 -0.88 -6.38
CA ALA A 71 0.45 -1.71 -7.25
C ALA A 71 0.79 -0.95 -8.53
N GLY A 72 1.97 -1.21 -9.09
CA GLY A 72 2.44 -0.50 -10.27
C GLY A 72 3.74 -1.04 -10.83
N THR A 73 4.09 -0.49 -11.99
CA THR A 73 5.44 -0.58 -12.55
C THR A 73 6.29 0.56 -11.96
N ALA A 74 7.58 0.62 -12.33
CA ALA A 74 8.41 1.78 -11.99
C ALA A 74 7.91 3.11 -12.62
N GLU A 75 7.10 3.02 -13.68
CA GLU A 75 6.64 4.17 -14.46
C GLU A 75 5.28 4.69 -13.97
N PHE A 76 4.35 3.80 -13.63
CA PHE A 76 2.98 4.18 -13.29
C PHE A 76 2.27 3.15 -12.40
N VAL A 77 1.22 3.63 -11.72
CA VAL A 77 0.30 2.83 -10.90
C VAL A 77 -0.63 2.02 -11.82
N THR A 78 -0.74 0.72 -11.57
CA THR A 78 -1.66 -0.20 -12.28
C THR A 78 -2.92 -0.50 -11.47
N ALA A 79 -2.86 -0.41 -10.14
CA ALA A 79 -4.01 -0.59 -9.27
C ALA A 79 -3.88 0.23 -7.98
N ILE A 80 -5.03 0.68 -7.46
CA ILE A 80 -5.15 1.26 -6.14
C ILE A 80 -6.40 0.71 -5.46
N GLN A 81 -6.27 0.39 -4.18
CA GLN A 81 -7.39 0.12 -3.27
C GLN A 81 -7.20 1.04 -2.06
N LEU A 82 -8.23 1.75 -1.62
CA LEU A 82 -8.17 2.64 -0.47
C LEU A 82 -9.45 2.48 0.33
N ASP A 83 -9.30 2.24 1.64
CA ASP A 83 -10.38 2.22 2.62
C ASP A 83 -10.02 3.20 3.74
N THR A 84 -11.00 4.00 4.16
CA THR A 84 -10.79 4.96 5.25
C THR A 84 -12.06 5.20 6.04
N LYS A 85 -11.86 5.44 7.33
CA LYS A 85 -12.93 5.88 8.26
C LYS A 85 -12.91 7.39 8.47
N LEU A 86 -11.93 8.10 7.91
CA LEU A 86 -11.76 9.54 8.08
C LEU A 86 -12.71 10.31 7.16
N ASP A 87 -13.25 11.43 7.66
CA ASP A 87 -14.06 12.36 6.86
C ASP A 87 -13.27 12.99 5.70
N GLY A 88 -11.93 12.99 5.83
CA GLY A 88 -11.01 13.43 4.80
C GLY A 88 -9.59 13.63 5.37
N ILE A 89 -8.62 13.72 4.48
CA ILE A 89 -7.23 14.06 4.81
C ILE A 89 -6.73 15.19 3.91
N PRO A 90 -5.77 16.01 4.37
CA PRO A 90 -5.15 17.02 3.53
C PRO A 90 -4.53 16.39 2.27
N ALA A 91 -4.70 17.06 1.12
CA ALA A 91 -4.14 16.56 -0.14
C ALA A 91 -2.61 16.39 -0.09
N SER A 92 -1.92 17.22 0.68
CA SER A 92 -0.47 17.11 0.91
C SER A 92 -0.09 15.82 1.66
N VAL A 93 -0.93 15.37 2.60
CA VAL A 93 -0.73 14.12 3.35
C VAL A 93 -0.91 12.92 2.43
N LEU A 94 -2.00 12.90 1.64
CA LEU A 94 -2.22 11.83 0.66
C LEU A 94 -1.09 11.75 -0.36
N ALA A 95 -0.65 12.89 -0.91
CA ALA A 95 0.45 12.94 -1.87
C ALA A 95 1.78 12.44 -1.26
N ALA A 96 2.07 12.78 0.00
CA ALA A 96 3.23 12.29 0.71
C ALA A 96 3.15 10.77 0.94
N ALA A 97 2.00 10.27 1.36
CA ALA A 97 1.76 8.85 1.60
C ALA A 97 1.88 8.02 0.31
N LEU A 98 1.31 8.49 -0.80
CA LEU A 98 1.44 7.87 -2.13
C LEU A 98 2.89 7.92 -2.64
N LYS A 99 3.64 8.99 -2.34
CA LYS A 99 5.05 9.08 -2.68
C LYS A 99 5.86 8.04 -1.87
N GLN A 100 5.61 7.92 -0.58
CA GLN A 100 6.24 6.91 0.27
C GLN A 100 5.92 5.49 -0.22
N ALA A 101 4.69 5.24 -0.66
CA ALA A 101 4.28 3.97 -1.26
C ALA A 101 5.02 3.65 -2.57
N ARG A 102 5.38 4.67 -3.36
CA ARG A 102 6.15 4.51 -4.60
C ARG A 102 7.63 4.21 -4.34
N GLU A 103 8.17 4.71 -3.24
CA GLU A 103 9.58 4.50 -2.85
C GLU A 103 9.84 3.10 -2.27
N ALA A 104 8.80 2.46 -1.73
CA ALA A 104 8.82 1.09 -1.23
C ALA A 104 8.74 0.05 -2.37
#